data_AF-A0A3A1XHM3-F1
#
_entry.id   AF-A0A3A1XHM3-F1
#
_cell.length_a   1.000
_cell.length_b   1.000
_cell.length_c   1.000
_cell.angle_alpha   90.00
_cell.angle_beta   90.00
_cell.angle_gamma   90.00
#
_symmetry.space_group_name_H-M   'P 1'
#
loop_
_entity.id
_entity.type
_entity.pdbx_description
1 polymer ?
#
loop_
_entity_poly.entity_id
_entity_poly.type
_entity_poly.pdbx_seq_one_letter_code
_entity_poly.pdbx_strand_id
1 'polypeptide(L)'
;MFSGEENKKRRVYSSKYALSSLCVCSKCGDIYRRIAWNNRGVHSVVWRCCTRVKNGPSACDAPTVKEEELQSAIVKAINKVFSISDEVLDMLKNNIREIIAGNNLNEIETVDKRIADKQAILLTLLKAKKDYTKTANEIDELKVKKQQLLIEKAGQEDAKRRIREMEDF
;
A
#
# COMPACT_ATOMS: atom_id res chain seq x y z
N MET A 1 -7.12 -2.62 45.30
CA MET A 1 -8.46 -2.36 45.85
C MET A 1 -9.38 -2.01 44.70
N PHE A 2 -10.52 -2.67 44.57
CA PHE A 2 -11.50 -2.42 43.50
C PHE A 2 -12.80 -1.94 44.16
N SER A 3 -13.11 -0.65 44.06
CA SER A 3 -14.43 -0.11 44.41
C SER A 3 -15.10 0.45 43.15
N GLY A 4 -16.31 -0.03 42.91
CA GLY A 4 -17.15 0.35 41.78
C GLY A 4 -18.45 -0.43 41.83
N GLU A 5 -19.55 0.31 41.65
CA GLU A 5 -20.97 -0.09 41.72
C GLU A 5 -21.28 -1.59 41.65
N GLU A 6 -22.13 -2.00 42.59
CA GLU A 6 -22.67 -3.35 42.74
C GLU A 6 -23.02 -3.96 41.37
N ASN A 7 -22.39 -5.11 41.08
CA ASN A 7 -22.50 -5.93 39.87
C ASN A 7 -21.61 -5.64 38.65
N LYS A 8 -20.77 -4.58 38.60
CA LYS A 8 -19.77 -4.44 37.52
C LYS A 8 -18.36 -4.70 38.04
N LYS A 9 -17.78 -5.85 37.67
CA LYS A 9 -16.35 -6.14 37.88
C LYS A 9 -15.51 -5.08 37.14
N ARG A 10 -15.14 -3.97 37.78
CA ARG A 10 -14.26 -2.96 37.19
C ARG A 10 -12.88 -3.59 36.97
N ARG A 11 -12.51 -3.78 35.70
CA ARG A 11 -11.20 -4.30 35.30
C ARG A 11 -10.39 -3.15 34.71
N VAL A 12 -9.26 -2.84 35.34
CA VAL A 12 -8.33 -1.83 34.87
C VAL A 12 -7.70 -2.31 33.55
N TYR A 13 -7.82 -1.51 32.50
CA TYR A 13 -7.09 -1.74 31.25
C TYR A 13 -5.61 -1.48 31.51
N SER A 14 -4.77 -2.51 31.39
CA SER A 14 -3.33 -2.37 31.67
C SER A 14 -2.47 -2.22 30.41
N SER A 15 -3.09 -2.08 29.21
CA SER A 15 -2.47 -2.02 27.86
C SER A 15 -1.27 -2.96 27.62
N LYS A 16 -1.14 -4.02 28.43
CA LYS A 16 0.05 -4.89 28.47
C LYS A 16 0.14 -5.79 27.23
N TYR A 17 -1.02 -6.13 26.69
CA TYR A 17 -1.18 -6.86 25.42
C TYR A 17 -2.31 -6.23 24.63
N ALA A 18 -2.20 -6.24 23.31
CA ALA A 18 -3.10 -5.55 22.37
C ALA A 18 -4.59 -5.80 22.63
N LEU A 19 -4.95 -7.02 23.07
CA LEU A 19 -6.34 -7.44 23.26
C LEU A 19 -6.81 -7.43 24.73
N SER A 20 -5.98 -6.91 25.64
CA SER A 20 -6.26 -6.92 27.08
C SER A 20 -7.54 -6.16 27.39
N SER A 21 -8.47 -6.78 28.12
CA SER A 21 -9.81 -6.24 28.45
C SER A 21 -10.69 -5.79 27.27
N LEU A 22 -10.29 -6.05 26.03
CA LEU A 22 -11.11 -5.82 24.84
C LEU A 22 -11.93 -7.06 24.47
N CYS A 23 -11.39 -8.26 24.68
CA CYS A 23 -12.09 -9.50 24.37
C CYS A 23 -13.11 -9.86 25.45
N VAL A 24 -14.39 -9.90 25.08
CA VAL A 24 -15.52 -10.23 25.97
C VAL A 24 -16.07 -11.62 25.64
N CYS A 25 -16.43 -12.39 26.66
CA CYS A 25 -17.06 -13.68 26.48
C CYS A 25 -18.53 -13.55 26.09
N SER A 26 -18.90 -14.07 24.93
CA SER A 26 -20.29 -14.08 24.46
C SER A 26 -21.25 -14.90 25.33
N LYS A 27 -20.74 -15.86 26.12
CA LYS A 27 -21.58 -16.73 26.96
C LYS A 27 -21.95 -16.12 28.31
N CYS A 28 -20.99 -15.49 29.00
CA CYS A 28 -21.19 -14.99 30.37
C CYS A 28 -20.90 -13.49 30.56
N GLY A 29 -20.51 -12.78 29.50
CA GLY A 29 -20.21 -11.35 29.55
C GLY A 29 -18.92 -10.95 30.27
N ASP A 30 -18.22 -11.87 30.95
CA ASP A 30 -16.91 -11.57 31.55
C ASP A 30 -15.81 -11.56 30.48
N ILE A 31 -14.66 -10.93 30.75
CA ILE A 31 -13.59 -10.81 29.76
C ILE A 31 -12.84 -12.13 29.56
N TYR A 32 -12.24 -12.27 28.39
CA TYR A 32 -11.14 -13.18 28.14
C TYR A 32 -9.82 -12.62 28.69
N ARG A 33 -8.95 -13.51 29.16
CA ARG A 33 -7.59 -13.18 29.63
C ARG A 33 -6.58 -14.08 28.93
N ARG A 34 -5.45 -13.49 28.55
CA ARG A 34 -4.24 -14.18 28.07
C ARG A 34 -3.60 -15.04 29.15
N ILE A 35 -3.28 -16.28 28.83
CA ILE A 35 -2.70 -17.28 29.74
C ILE A 35 -1.58 -18.01 28.98
N ALA A 36 -0.41 -18.12 29.60
CA ALA A 36 0.64 -19.02 29.14
C ALA A 36 0.20 -20.46 29.43
N TRP A 37 0.12 -21.28 28.39
CA TRP A 37 -0.35 -22.65 28.45
C TRP A 37 0.80 -23.59 28.15
N ASN A 38 1.04 -24.56 29.03
CA ASN A 38 1.97 -25.65 28.75
C ASN A 38 1.17 -26.95 28.72
N ASN A 39 1.16 -27.61 27.56
CA ASN A 39 0.57 -28.93 27.41
C ASN A 39 1.65 -29.90 26.94
N ARG A 40 2.03 -30.85 27.80
CA ARG A 40 3.02 -31.90 27.48
C ARG A 40 4.33 -31.36 26.87
N GLY A 41 4.83 -30.24 27.41
CA GLY A 41 6.06 -29.59 26.93
C GLY A 41 5.86 -28.61 25.78
N VAL A 42 4.66 -28.54 25.20
CA VAL A 42 4.33 -27.56 24.17
C VAL A 42 3.82 -26.28 24.84
N HIS A 43 4.64 -25.23 24.78
CA HIS A 43 4.28 -23.90 25.21
C HIS A 43 3.44 -23.21 24.13
N SER A 44 2.29 -22.67 24.52
CA SER A 44 1.40 -21.88 23.67
C SER A 44 0.76 -20.77 24.48
N VAL A 45 0.24 -19.75 23.80
CA VAL A 45 -0.50 -18.69 24.45
C VAL A 45 -1.96 -18.82 24.07
N VAL A 46 -2.81 -18.84 25.08
CA VAL A 46 -4.25 -18.97 24.89
C VAL A 46 -5.01 -17.87 25.61
N TRP A 47 -6.19 -17.57 25.09
CA TRP A 47 -7.16 -16.68 25.69
C TRP A 47 -8.31 -17.52 26.26
N ARG A 48 -8.62 -17.31 27.54
CA ARG A 48 -9.73 -18.02 28.22
C ARG A 48 -10.65 -17.06 28.97
N CYS A 49 -11.93 -17.36 28.97
CA CYS A 49 -12.93 -16.64 29.76
C CYS A 49 -12.55 -16.66 31.25
N CYS A 50 -12.58 -15.50 31.90
CA CYS A 50 -12.20 -15.41 33.31
C CYS A 50 -13.15 -16.13 34.26
N THR A 51 -14.46 -16.18 33.97
CA THR A 51 -15.42 -16.97 34.75
C THR A 51 -15.07 -18.45 34.68
N ARG A 52 -14.80 -18.97 33.49
CA ARG A 52 -14.37 -20.36 33.28
C ARG A 52 -13.07 -20.68 34.04
N VAL A 53 -12.10 -19.76 34.00
CA VAL A 53 -10.79 -19.95 34.65
C VAL A 53 -10.92 -19.97 36.17
N LYS A 54 -11.77 -19.10 36.75
CA LYS A 54 -11.94 -19.02 38.20
C LYS A 54 -12.86 -20.09 38.77
N ASN A 55 -13.95 -20.39 38.07
CA ASN A 55 -15.07 -21.17 38.61
C ASN A 55 -15.27 -22.51 37.87
N GLY A 56 -14.40 -22.83 36.89
CA GLY A 56 -14.48 -24.05 36.12
C GLY A 56 -15.46 -24.00 34.92
N PRO A 57 -15.48 -25.06 34.11
CA PRO A 57 -16.29 -25.14 32.89
C PRO A 57 -17.80 -25.20 33.15
N SER A 58 -18.24 -25.63 34.34
CA SER A 58 -19.67 -25.62 34.72
C SER A 58 -20.23 -24.20 34.86
N ALA A 59 -19.42 -23.25 35.32
CA ALA A 59 -19.83 -21.85 35.44
C ALA A 59 -19.79 -21.09 34.10
N CYS A 60 -18.94 -21.52 33.17
CA CYS A 60 -18.89 -21.02 31.81
C CYS A 60 -18.10 -22.00 30.93
N ASP A 61 -18.74 -22.52 29.90
CA ASP A 61 -18.18 -23.50 28.97
C ASP A 61 -17.61 -22.82 27.70
N ALA A 62 -17.28 -21.52 27.78
CA ALA A 62 -16.72 -20.79 26.64
C ALA A 62 -15.35 -21.35 26.24
N PRO A 63 -15.05 -21.46 24.92
CA PRO A 63 -13.87 -22.18 24.43
C PRO A 63 -12.56 -21.48 24.83
N THR A 64 -11.48 -22.27 24.83
CA THR A 64 -10.11 -21.75 24.87
C THR A 64 -9.71 -21.40 23.45
N VAL A 65 -9.25 -20.17 23.22
CA VAL A 65 -8.88 -19.66 21.89
C VAL A 65 -7.37 -19.46 21.84
N LYS A 66 -6.69 -19.87 20.78
CA LYS A 66 -5.24 -19.58 20.62
C LYS A 66 -5.02 -18.11 20.30
N GLU A 67 -3.92 -17.54 20.76
CA GLU A 67 -3.61 -16.13 20.50
C GLU A 67 -3.51 -15.84 18.99
N GLU A 68 -2.91 -16.75 18.23
CA GLU A 68 -2.69 -16.59 16.79
C GLU A 68 -4.02 -16.61 16.01
N GLU A 69 -4.94 -17.50 16.39
CA GLU A 69 -6.28 -17.58 15.79
C GLU A 69 -7.08 -16.29 16.05
N LEU A 70 -7.02 -15.79 17.29
CA LEU A 70 -7.70 -14.57 17.69
C LEU A 70 -7.14 -13.34 16.96
N GLN A 71 -5.81 -13.22 16.87
CA GLN A 71 -5.17 -12.14 16.12
C GLN A 71 -5.50 -12.19 14.64
N SER A 72 -5.42 -13.37 14.01
CA SER A 72 -5.76 -13.54 12.59
C SER A 72 -7.20 -13.13 12.29
N ALA A 73 -8.15 -13.53 13.14
CA ALA A 73 -9.55 -13.14 13.00
C ALA A 73 -9.75 -11.62 13.10
N ILE A 74 -9.06 -10.97 14.04
CA ILE A 74 -9.15 -9.51 14.24
C ILE A 74 -8.55 -8.76 13.05
N VAL A 75 -7.36 -9.16 12.57
CA VAL A 75 -6.75 -8.53 11.38
C VAL A 75 -7.67 -8.66 10.17
N LYS A 76 -8.26 -9.84 9.95
CA LYS A 76 -9.24 -10.04 8.87
C LYS A 76 -10.47 -9.13 9.02
N ALA A 77 -10.98 -8.97 10.24
CA ALA A 77 -12.12 -8.09 10.50
C ALA A 77 -11.77 -6.62 10.24
N ILE A 78 -10.60 -6.16 10.72
CA ILE A 78 -10.08 -4.81 10.46
C ILE A 78 -9.96 -4.59 8.95
N ASN A 79 -9.31 -5.50 8.23
CA ASN A 79 -9.12 -5.36 6.77
C ASN A 79 -10.45 -5.34 6.00
N LYS A 80 -11.50 -6.02 6.49
CA LYS A 80 -12.85 -5.92 5.90
C LYS A 80 -13.54 -4.58 6.18
N VAL A 81 -13.24 -3.94 7.31
CA VAL A 81 -13.81 -2.63 7.67
C VAL A 81 -13.07 -1.50 6.94
N PHE A 82 -11.75 -1.64 6.78
CA PHE A 82 -10.89 -0.65 6.13
C PHE A 82 -10.57 -0.98 4.67
N SER A 83 -11.22 -2.00 4.08
CA SER A 83 -11.04 -2.27 2.66
C SER A 83 -11.50 -1.04 1.88
N ILE A 84 -10.53 -0.37 1.26
CA ILE A 84 -10.79 0.66 0.27
C ILE A 84 -11.65 0.00 -0.81
N SER A 85 -12.78 0.60 -1.16
CA SER A 85 -13.62 0.07 -2.23
C SER A 85 -12.80 -0.04 -3.50
N ASP A 86 -12.94 -1.15 -4.24
CA ASP A 86 -12.22 -1.38 -5.49
C ASP A 86 -12.35 -0.18 -6.44
N GLU A 87 -13.50 0.50 -6.44
CA GLU A 87 -13.75 1.74 -7.19
C GLU A 87 -12.77 2.89 -6.86
N VAL A 88 -12.44 3.10 -5.58
CA VAL A 88 -11.51 4.15 -5.14
C VAL A 88 -10.07 3.76 -5.50
N LEU A 89 -9.77 2.48 -5.40
CA LEU A 89 -8.47 1.92 -5.74
C LEU A 89 -8.23 2.01 -7.26
N ASP A 90 -9.24 1.72 -8.07
CA ASP A 90 -9.24 1.88 -9.52
C ASP A 90 -9.15 3.36 -9.93
N MET A 91 -9.87 4.25 -9.25
CA MET A 91 -9.76 5.70 -9.49
C MET A 91 -8.33 6.19 -9.22
N LEU A 92 -7.73 5.80 -8.09
CA LEU A 92 -6.34 6.13 -7.77
C LEU A 92 -5.37 5.60 -8.82
N LYS A 93 -5.51 4.33 -9.22
CA LYS A 93 -4.70 3.72 -10.28
C LYS A 93 -4.81 4.48 -11.60
N ASN A 94 -6.02 4.86 -12.00
CA ASN A 94 -6.26 5.57 -13.26
C ASN A 94 -5.68 6.98 -13.23
N ASN A 95 -5.87 7.73 -12.14
CA ASN A 95 -5.27 9.06 -11.97
C ASN A 95 -3.73 9.01 -12.05
N ILE A 96 -3.13 8.01 -11.42
CA ILE A 96 -1.67 7.82 -11.47
C ILE A 96 -1.22 7.46 -12.91
N ARG A 97 -1.95 6.56 -13.59
CA ARG A 97 -1.66 6.19 -14.98
C ARG A 97 -1.75 7.38 -15.93
N GLU A 98 -2.77 8.22 -15.82
CA GLU A 98 -2.95 9.39 -16.68
C GLU A 98 -1.81 10.39 -16.54
N ILE A 99 -1.38 10.68 -15.31
CA ILE A 99 -0.26 11.60 -15.05
C ILE A 99 1.05 11.07 -15.66
N ILE A 100 1.27 9.76 -15.60
CA ILE A 100 2.50 9.12 -16.12
C ILE A 100 2.43 8.90 -17.64
N ALA A 101 1.23 8.70 -18.20
CA ALA A 101 1.03 8.45 -19.63
C ALA A 101 1.13 9.73 -20.49
N GLY A 102 1.56 10.87 -19.93
CA GLY A 102 1.93 12.08 -20.67
C GLY A 102 2.74 11.72 -21.92
N ASN A 103 2.08 11.82 -23.08
CA ASN A 103 2.43 11.13 -24.32
C ASN A 103 3.61 11.81 -25.04
N ASN A 104 4.82 11.66 -24.50
CA ASN A 104 6.04 12.20 -25.13
C ASN A 104 6.38 11.51 -26.48
N LEU A 105 5.72 10.41 -26.84
CA LEU A 105 5.93 9.70 -28.12
C LEU A 105 5.63 10.59 -29.33
N ASN A 106 4.47 11.26 -29.34
CA ASN A 106 4.09 12.14 -30.44
C ASN A 106 5.02 13.36 -30.55
N GLU A 107 5.49 13.87 -29.41
CA GLU A 107 6.42 14.99 -29.38
C GLU A 107 7.81 14.60 -29.91
N ILE A 108 8.31 13.40 -29.54
CA ILE A 108 9.58 12.87 -30.05
C ILE A 108 9.51 12.68 -31.57
N GLU A 109 8.44 12.09 -32.09
CA GLU A 109 8.25 11.93 -33.55
C GLU A 109 8.18 13.28 -34.27
N THR A 110 7.52 14.27 -33.66
CA THR A 110 7.43 15.62 -34.22
C THR A 110 8.80 16.30 -34.25
N VAL A 111 9.59 16.16 -33.18
CA VAL A 111 10.97 16.68 -33.14
C VAL A 111 11.85 15.98 -34.17
N ASP A 112 11.72 14.67 -34.36
CA ASP A 112 12.47 13.91 -35.36
C ASP A 112 12.18 14.36 -36.79
N LYS A 113 10.91 14.59 -37.13
CA LYS A 113 10.54 15.17 -38.44
C LYS A 113 11.19 16.54 -38.64
N ARG A 114 11.14 17.42 -37.64
CA ARG A 114 11.75 18.77 -37.73
C ARG A 114 13.27 18.72 -37.87
N ILE A 115 13.95 17.77 -37.22
CA ILE A 115 15.39 17.55 -37.39
C ILE A 115 15.68 17.13 -38.84
N ALA A 116 14.94 16.15 -39.37
CA ALA A 116 15.12 15.67 -40.75
C ALA A 116 14.90 16.78 -41.78
N ASP A 117 13.84 17.58 -41.63
CA ASP A 117 13.53 18.71 -42.52
C ASP A 117 14.66 19.75 -42.51
N LYS A 118 15.17 20.11 -41.32
CA LYS A 118 16.26 21.07 -41.20
C LYS A 118 17.59 20.53 -41.73
N GLN A 119 17.86 19.24 -41.58
CA GLN A 119 19.03 18.60 -42.18
C GLN A 119 18.98 18.66 -43.71
N ALA A 120 17.79 18.45 -44.32
CA ALA A 120 17.61 18.61 -45.76
C ALA A 120 17.83 20.07 -46.22
N ILE A 121 17.36 21.05 -45.45
CA ILE A 121 17.61 22.48 -45.71
C ILE A 121 19.12 22.79 -45.59
N LEU A 122 19.79 22.28 -44.57
CA LEU A 122 21.23 22.45 -44.36
C LEU A 122 22.04 21.94 -45.55
N LEU A 123 21.72 20.75 -46.07
CA LEU A 123 22.37 20.19 -47.27
C LEU A 123 22.18 21.10 -48.49
N THR A 124 21.00 21.70 -48.64
CA THR A 124 20.70 22.65 -49.72
C THR A 124 21.53 23.94 -49.58
N LEU A 125 21.62 24.49 -48.38
CA LEU A 125 22.41 25.70 -48.09
C LEU A 125 23.91 25.48 -48.32
N LEU A 126 24.44 24.31 -47.91
CA LEU A 126 25.83 23.91 -48.16
C LEU A 126 26.14 23.83 -49.66
N LYS A 127 25.27 23.19 -50.45
CA LYS A 127 25.41 23.13 -51.92
C LYS A 127 25.38 24.53 -52.55
N ALA A 128 24.55 25.42 -52.01
CA ALA A 128 24.44 26.81 -52.46
C ALA A 128 25.55 27.74 -51.93
N LYS A 129 26.51 27.24 -51.13
CA LYS A 129 27.53 28.03 -50.43
C LYS A 129 26.98 29.22 -49.65
N LYS A 130 25.75 29.10 -49.13
CA LYS A 130 25.11 30.12 -48.30
C LYS A 130 25.43 29.90 -46.83
N ASP A 131 25.34 30.96 -46.05
CA ASP A 131 25.44 30.85 -44.59
C ASP A 131 24.34 29.92 -44.05
N TYR A 132 24.75 29.00 -43.19
CA TYR A 132 23.93 27.94 -42.63
C TYR A 132 24.00 27.88 -41.10
N THR A 133 24.76 28.78 -40.46
CA THR A 133 24.97 28.81 -39.00
C THR A 133 23.65 28.79 -38.23
N LYS A 134 22.66 29.57 -38.66
CA LYS A 134 21.31 29.56 -38.06
C LYS A 134 20.62 28.19 -38.13
N THR A 135 20.71 27.51 -39.27
CA THR A 135 20.07 26.19 -39.44
C THR A 135 20.79 25.12 -38.63
N ALA A 136 22.13 25.21 -38.53
CA ALA A 136 22.93 24.31 -37.69
C ALA A 136 22.57 24.46 -36.20
N ASN A 137 22.49 25.70 -35.70
CA ASN A 137 22.12 25.96 -34.30
C ASN A 137 20.71 25.43 -33.97
N GLU A 138 19.73 25.64 -34.86
CA GLU A 138 18.36 25.13 -34.68
C GLU A 138 18.30 23.60 -34.66
N ILE A 139 19.17 22.91 -35.42
CA ILE A 139 19.28 21.44 -35.38
C ILE A 139 19.82 20.99 -34.02
N ASP A 140 20.85 21.66 -33.51
CA ASP A 140 21.45 21.28 -32.23
C ASP A 140 20.51 21.55 -31.05
N GLU A 141 19.76 22.66 -31.07
CA GLU A 141 18.67 22.92 -30.12
C GLU A 141 17.60 21.81 -30.14
N LEU A 142 17.18 21.37 -31.33
CA LEU A 142 16.19 20.30 -31.48
C LEU A 142 16.73 18.96 -30.97
N LYS A 143 18.02 18.65 -31.17
CA LYS A 143 18.65 17.44 -30.61
C LYS A 143 18.67 17.47 -29.08
N VAL A 144 19.00 18.61 -28.48
CA VAL A 144 18.95 18.78 -27.02
C VAL A 144 17.52 18.56 -26.51
N LYS A 145 16.52 19.14 -27.18
CA LYS A 145 15.11 18.91 -26.85
C LYS A 145 14.71 17.44 -26.96
N LYS A 146 15.15 16.74 -28.01
CA LYS A 146 14.91 15.29 -28.17
C LYS A 146 15.51 14.50 -27.01
N GLN A 147 16.74 14.82 -26.61
CA GLN A 147 17.41 14.13 -25.51
C GLN A 147 16.64 14.30 -24.19
N GLN A 148 16.13 15.50 -23.91
CA GLN A 148 15.31 15.76 -22.74
C GLN A 148 14.02 14.92 -22.72
N LEU A 149 13.30 14.86 -23.85
CA LEU A 149 12.08 14.05 -23.98
C LEU A 149 12.34 12.54 -23.81
N LEU A 150 13.51 12.05 -24.25
CA LEU A 150 13.92 10.65 -24.06
C LEU A 150 14.20 10.31 -22.59
N ILE A 151 14.83 11.23 -21.85
CA ILE A 151 15.08 11.08 -20.41
C ILE A 151 13.74 11.02 -19.65
N GLU A 152 12.81 11.92 -19.97
CA GLU A 152 11.47 11.92 -19.38
C GLU A 152 10.71 10.63 -19.68
N LYS A 153 10.76 10.14 -20.92
CA LYS A 153 10.16 8.85 -21.31
C LYS A 153 10.75 7.68 -20.52
N ALA A 154 12.06 7.64 -20.32
CA ALA A 154 12.71 6.60 -19.52
C ALA A 154 12.26 6.65 -18.06
N GLY A 155 12.12 7.85 -17.48
CA GLY A 155 11.57 8.03 -16.13
C GLY A 155 10.12 7.57 -16.00
N GLN A 156 9.29 7.82 -17.02
CA GLN A 156 7.91 7.33 -17.07
C GLN A 156 7.82 5.79 -17.12
N GLU A 157 8.68 5.13 -17.88
CA GLU A 157 8.69 3.65 -17.95
C GLU A 157 9.10 3.00 -16.63
N ASP A 158 10.04 3.60 -15.89
CA ASP A 158 10.38 3.14 -14.54
C ASP A 158 9.20 3.30 -13.57
N ALA A 159 8.50 4.43 -13.62
CA ALA A 159 7.30 4.67 -12.82
C ALA A 159 6.18 3.67 -13.15
N LYS A 160 5.95 3.35 -14.43
CA LYS A 160 4.99 2.31 -14.86
C LYS A 160 5.37 0.93 -14.34
N ARG A 161 6.66 0.58 -14.31
CA ARG A 161 7.14 -0.69 -13.74
C ARG A 161 6.82 -0.78 -12.25
N ARG A 162 7.13 0.26 -11.47
CA ARG A 162 6.90 0.29 -10.02
C ARG A 162 5.41 0.18 -9.66
N ILE A 163 4.51 0.72 -10.49
CA ILE A 163 3.06 0.54 -10.28
C ILE A 163 2.66 -0.92 -10.46
N ARG A 164 3.13 -1.59 -11.52
CA ARG A 164 2.85 -3.01 -11.72
C ARG A 164 3.30 -3.85 -10.52
N GLU A 165 4.48 -3.56 -9.99
CA GLU A 165 4.99 -4.21 -8.77
C GLU A 165 4.11 -3.94 -7.53
N MET A 166 3.50 -2.75 -7.43
CA MET A 166 2.55 -2.43 -6.36
C MET A 166 1.17 -3.07 -6.54
N GLU A 167 0.77 -3.41 -7.76
CA GLU A 167 -0.50 -4.09 -8.06
C GLU A 167 -0.46 -5.59 -7.73
N ASP A 168 0.74 -6.18 -7.67
CA ASP A 168 0.96 -7.60 -7.37
C ASP A 168 1.03 -7.91 -5.86
N PHE A 169 0.93 -6.89 -4.99
CA PHE A 169 1.00 -6.99 -3.51
C PHE A 169 -0.40 -6.94 -2.85
#